data_AF-A0A949CYE5-F1
#
_entry.id   AF-A0A949CYE5-F1
#
_cell.length_a   1.000
_cell.length_b   1.000
_cell.length_c   1.000
_cell.angle_alpha   90.00
_cell.angle_beta   90.00
_cell.angle_gamma   90.00
#
_symmetry.space_group_name_H-M   'P 1'
#
loop_
_entity.id
_entity.type
_entity.pdbx_description
1 polymer ?
#
loop_
_entity_poly.entity_id
_entity_poly.type
_entity_poly.pdbx_seq_one_letter_code
_entity_poly.pdbx_strand_id
1 'polypeptide(L)' 'NHPPVRNEPEQVPIIGRVLAELRGWTLQDTARITSANAYRVLPRLARLQEGRA' A
#
# COMPACT_ATOMS: atom_id res chain seq x y z
N ASN A 1 -9.13 -8.76 -26.31
CA ASN A 1 -9.54 -9.02 -24.91
C ASN A 1 -8.54 -9.96 -24.29
N HIS A 2 -7.55 -9.45 -23.54
CA HIS A 2 -6.68 -10.30 -22.74
C HIS A 2 -7.33 -10.52 -21.36
N PRO A 3 -7.30 -11.75 -20.82
CA PRO A 3 -7.72 -11.97 -19.45
C PRO A 3 -6.82 -11.14 -18.52
N PRO A 4 -7.38 -10.51 -17.47
CA PRO A 4 -6.58 -9.77 -16.51
C PRO A 4 -5.57 -10.69 -15.83
N VAL A 5 -4.37 -10.18 -15.59
CA VAL A 5 -3.33 -10.88 -14.84
C VAL A 5 -3.81 -11.08 -13.40
N ARG A 6 -3.44 -12.21 -12.77
CA ARG A 6 -3.73 -12.46 -11.35
C ARG A 6 -3.15 -11.32 -10.49
N ASN A 7 -3.92 -10.93 -9.47
CA ASN A 7 -3.45 -9.99 -8.47
C ASN A 7 -2.50 -10.69 -7.49
N GLU A 8 -1.27 -10.17 -7.34
CA GLU A 8 -0.21 -10.72 -6.49
C GLU A 8 0.37 -9.65 -5.55
N PRO A 9 0.83 -10.02 -4.34
CA PRO A 9 1.45 -9.07 -3.41
C PRO A 9 2.60 -8.24 -4.00
N GLU A 10 3.38 -8.81 -4.92
CA GLU A 10 4.50 -8.17 -5.61
C GLU A 10 4.07 -6.99 -6.49
N GLN A 11 2.78 -6.87 -6.80
CA GLN A 11 2.24 -5.77 -7.59
C GLN A 11 1.95 -4.53 -6.74
N VAL A 12 1.89 -4.64 -5.41
CA VAL A 12 1.59 -3.51 -4.50
C VAL A 12 2.53 -2.31 -4.71
N PRO A 13 3.86 -2.46 -4.89
CA PRO A 13 4.73 -1.33 -5.18
C PRO A 13 4.38 -0.57 -6.47
N ILE A 14 3.94 -1.29 -7.51
CA ILE A 14 3.53 -0.68 -8.79
C ILE A 14 2.23 0.10 -8.60
N ILE A 15 1.26 -0.46 -7.88
CA ILE A 15 0.01 0.23 -7.52
C ILE A 15 0.30 1.50 -6.71
N GLY A 16 1.22 1.42 -5.75
CA GLY A 16 1.67 2.56 -4.96
C GLY A 16 2.28 3.68 -5.80
N ARG A 17 3.07 3.34 -6.83
CA ARG A 17 3.62 4.33 -7.77
C ARG A 17 2.53 5.04 -8.56
N VAL A 18 1.61 4.28 -9.14
CA VAL A 18 0.48 4.86 -9.90
C VAL A 18 -0.37 5.76 -9.00
N LEU A 19 -0.61 5.35 -7.76
CA LEU A 19 -1.33 6.18 -6.78
C LEU A 19 -0.60 7.50 -6.48
N ALA A 20 0.73 7.46 -6.33
CA ALA A 20 1.54 8.64 -6.07
C ALA A 20 1.42 9.66 -7.22
N GLU A 21 1.52 9.20 -8.46
CA GLU A 21 1.36 10.02 -9.67
C GLU A 21 -0.03 10.64 -9.75
N LEU A 22 -1.09 9.85 -9.55
CA LEU A 22 -2.48 10.33 -9.58
C LEU A 22 -2.79 11.37 -8.48
N ARG A 23 -2.04 11.36 -7.38
CA ARG A 23 -2.27 12.23 -6.22
C ARG A 23 -1.26 13.36 -6.07
N GLY A 24 -0.23 13.41 -6.91
CA GLY A 24 0.88 14.35 -6.76
C GLY A 24 1.66 14.14 -5.45
N TRP A 25 1.73 12.91 -4.96
CA TRP A 25 2.48 12.55 -3.75
C TRP A 25 3.84 11.98 -4.09
N THR A 26 4.79 12.08 -3.15
CA THR A 26 6.02 11.30 -3.22
C THR A 26 5.72 9.82 -2.93
N LEU A 27 6.61 8.90 -3.33
CA LEU A 27 6.48 7.49 -2.96
C LEU A 27 6.56 7.29 -1.43
N GLN A 28 7.38 8.10 -0.75
CA GLN A 28 7.51 8.07 0.70
C GLN A 28 6.20 8.51 1.38
N ASP A 29 5.59 9.60 0.91
CA ASP A 29 4.28 10.04 1.42
C ASP A 29 3.20 9.03 1.12
N THR A 30 3.22 8.42 -0.07
CA THR A 30 2.26 7.39 -0.44
C THR A 30 2.36 6.19 0.50
N ALA A 31 3.58 5.69 0.75
CA ALA A 31 3.79 4.60 1.70
C ALA A 31 3.35 5.00 3.12
N ARG A 32 3.75 6.18 3.59
CA ARG A 32 3.39 6.67 4.94
C ARG A 32 1.87 6.80 5.12
N ILE A 33 1.19 7.46 4.19
CA ILE A 33 -0.25 7.73 4.28
C ILE A 33 -1.06 6.44 4.12
N THR A 34 -0.71 5.59 3.14
CA THR A 34 -1.44 4.33 2.92
C THR A 34 -1.23 3.33 4.05
N SER A 35 -0.01 3.20 4.57
CA SER A 35 0.27 2.37 5.75
C SER A 35 -0.45 2.89 7.00
N ALA A 36 -0.44 4.21 7.27
CA ALA A 36 -1.18 4.78 8.38
C ALA A 36 -2.68 4.50 8.29
N ASN A 37 -3.26 4.62 7.09
CA ASN A 37 -4.65 4.25 6.85
C ASN A 37 -4.90 2.76 7.08
N ALA A 38 -4.03 1.88 6.56
CA ALA A 38 -4.13 0.45 6.74
C ALA A 38 -4.09 0.06 8.23
N TYR A 39 -3.15 0.59 9.02
CA TYR A 39 -3.07 0.31 10.45
C TYR A 39 -4.28 0.83 11.23
N ARG A 40 -4.77 2.03 10.89
CA ARG A 40 -5.95 2.62 11.53
C ARG A 40 -7.20 1.76 11.31
N VAL A 41 -7.38 1.20 10.11
CA VAL A 41 -8.59 0.41 9.77
C VAL A 41 -8.42 -1.09 10.00
N LEU A 42 -7.19 -1.59 10.09
CA LEU A 42 -6.84 -2.99 10.37
C LEU A 42 -6.04 -3.09 11.67
N PRO A 43 -6.68 -3.01 12.85
CA PRO A 43 -5.99 -2.98 14.15
C PRO A 43 -5.19 -4.25 14.46
N ARG A 44 -5.52 -5.39 13.83
CA ARG A 44 -4.68 -6.61 13.92
C ARG A 44 -3.37 -6.46 13.16
N LEU A 45 -3.39 -5.77 12.02
CA LEU A 45 -2.19 -5.48 11.23
C LEU A 45 -1.28 -4.48 11.97
N ALA A 46 -1.86 -3.48 12.62
CA ALA A 46 -1.12 -2.54 13.48
C ALA A 46 -0.34 -3.28 14.58
N ARG A 47 -1.01 -4.18 15.31
CA ARG A 47 -0.37 -5.01 16.34
C ARG A 47 0.76 -5.90 15.80
N LEU A 48 0.60 -6.43 14.59
CA LEU A 48 1.67 -7.19 13.93
C LEU A 48 2.87 -6.32 13.57
N GLN A 49 2.66 -5.05 13.25
CA GLN A 49 3.74 -4.11 12.94
C GLN A 49 4.47 -3.65 14.19
N GLU A 50 3.76 -3.41 15.30
CA GLU A 50 4.34 -3.06 16.60
C GLU A 50 5.30 -4.15 17.11
N GLY A 51 4.95 -5.43 16.92
CA GLY A 51 5.83 -6.55 17.28
C GLY A 51 7.01 -6.79 16.32
N ARG A 52 7.14 -6.00 15.24
CA ARG A 52 8.24 -6.08 14.26
C ARG A 52 9.27 -4.96 14.40
N ALA A 53 8.96 -3.93 15.18
CA ALA A 53 9.87 -2.84 15.51
C ALA A 53 10.74 -3.21 16.72
#